data_AF-A0A7V5X249-F1
#
_entry.id   AF-A0A7V5X249-F1
#
_cell.length_a   1.000
_cell.length_b   1.000
_cell.length_c   1.000
_cell.angle_alpha   90.00
_cell.angle_beta   90.00
_cell.angle_gamma   90.00
#
_symmetry.space_group_name_H-M   'P 1'
#
loop_
_entity.id
_entity.type
_entity.pdbx_description
1 polymer ?
#
loop_
_entity_poly.entity_id
_entity_poly.type
_entity_poly.pdbx_seq_one_letter_code
_entity_poly.pdbx_strand_id
1 'polypeptide(L)' 'MGRPLLIEYPGALYHVTSRGNERRAVFMDDEDRHRFLMTL' A
#
# COMPACT_ATOMS: atom_id res chain seq x y z
N MET A 1 -11.72 17.27 1.34
CA MET A 1 -12.49 16.52 0.32
C MET A 1 -12.49 15.06 0.74
N GLY A 2 -13.65 14.42 0.90
CA GLY A 2 -13.74 13.05 1.42
C GLY A 2 -13.32 12.03 0.37
N ARG A 3 -12.59 10.98 0.78
CA ARG A 3 -12.34 9.84 -0.10
C ARG A 3 -13.68 9.19 -0.47
N PRO A 4 -13.90 8.81 -1.74
CA PRO A 4 -15.06 8.02 -2.13
C PRO A 4 -15.17 6.75 -1.28
N LEU A 5 -16.40 6.29 -1.02
CA LEU A 5 -16.60 5.00 -0.36
C LEU A 5 -15.97 3.88 -1.18
N LEU A 6 -15.26 2.98 -0.50
CA LEU A 6 -14.81 1.73 -1.10
C LEU A 6 -16.04 0.85 -1.31
N ILE A 7 -16.24 0.37 -2.54
CA ILE A 7 -17.34 -0.56 -2.85
C ILE A 7 -16.80 -1.97 -2.69
N GLU A 8 -17.44 -2.77 -1.84
CA GLU A 8 -17.04 -4.14 -1.50
C GLU A 8 -18.02 -5.17 -2.06
N TYR A 9 -17.53 -6.12 -2.87
CA TYR A 9 -18.31 -7.24 -3.39
C TYR A 9 -17.41 -8.45 -3.71
N PRO A 10 -17.93 -9.69 -3.70
CA PRO A 10 -17.15 -10.89 -3.98
C PRO A 10 -16.50 -10.85 -5.37
N GLY A 11 -15.20 -11.13 -5.43
CA GLY A 11 -14.43 -11.14 -6.68
C GLY A 11 -14.00 -9.76 -7.20
N ALA A 12 -14.25 -8.69 -6.43
CA ALA A 12 -13.75 -7.36 -6.78
C ALA A 12 -12.22 -7.32 -6.83
N LEU A 13 -11.68 -6.64 -7.83
CA LEU A 13 -10.25 -6.33 -7.95
C LEU A 13 -9.99 -4.89 -7.54
N TYR A 14 -9.03 -4.69 -6.65
CA TYR A 14 -8.67 -3.36 -6.15
C TYR A 14 -7.27 -2.95 -6.60
N HIS A 15 -7.12 -1.68 -6.99
CA HIS A 15 -5.81 -1.08 -7.23
C HIS A 15 -5.28 -0.48 -5.93
N VAL A 16 -4.28 -1.12 -5.34
CA VAL A 16 -3.62 -0.65 -4.10
C VAL A 16 -2.34 0.08 -4.47
N THR A 17 -2.19 1.31 -3.99
CA THR A 17 -0.95 2.09 -4.13
C THR A 17 -0.39 2.43 -2.76
N SER A 18 0.91 2.27 -2.60
CA SER A 18 1.65 2.73 -1.43
C SER A 18 2.49 3.94 -1.82
N ARG A 19 2.51 4.96 -0.96
CA ARG A 19 3.31 6.17 -1.17
C ARG A 19 3.90 6.61 0.16
N GLY A 20 5.20 6.85 0.17
CA GLY A 20 5.89 7.32 1.37
C GLY A 20 5.39 8.69 1.81
N ASN A 21 5.49 8.94 3.11
CA ASN A 21 5.18 10.25 3.66
C ASN A 21 6.01 11.32 2.94
N GLU A 22 5.40 12.44 2.57
CA GLU A 22 6.07 13.53 1.82
C GLU A 22 6.80 13.08 0.54
N ARG A 23 6.36 11.99 -0.12
CA ARG A 23 7.04 11.38 -1.30
C ARG A 23 8.41 10.78 -1.00
N ARG A 24 8.75 10.55 0.28
CA ARG A 24 9.97 9.84 0.65
C ARG A 24 9.91 8.38 0.20
N ALA A 25 11.06 7.72 0.22
CA ALA A 25 11.13 6.27 0.01
C ALA A 25 10.23 5.55 1.02
N VAL A 26 9.51 4.52 0.56
CA VAL A 26 8.64 3.69 1.42
C VAL A 26 9.48 2.73 2.27
N PHE A 27 10.60 2.27 1.71
CA PHE A 27 11.56 1.38 2.36
C PHE A 27 12.91 2.07 2.45
N MET A 28 13.68 1.73 3.48
CA MET A 28 15.03 2.28 3.67
C MET A 28 16.03 1.65 2.69
N ASP A 29 15.93 0.34 2.48
CA ASP A 29 16.73 -0.45 1.56
C ASP A 29 15.95 -1.69 1.09
N ASP A 30 16.60 -2.54 0.30
CA ASP A 30 15.98 -3.77 -0.17
C ASP A 30 15.74 -4.77 0.96
N GLU A 31 16.58 -4.84 1.99
CA GLU A 31 16.40 -5.80 3.07
C GLU A 31 15.18 -5.44 3.95
N ASP A 32 15.00 -4.17 4.26
CA ASP A 32 13.82 -3.60 4.90
C ASP A 32 12.55 -3.93 4.10
N ARG A 33 12.59 -3.76 2.77
CA ARG A 33 11.48 -4.16 1.89
C ARG A 33 11.15 -5.65 2.02
N HIS A 34 12.15 -6.53 2.02
CA HIS A 34 11.91 -7.97 2.16
C HIS A 34 11.35 -8.32 3.54
N ARG A 35 11.87 -7.70 4.61
CA ARG A 35 11.36 -7.89 5.98
C ARG A 35 9.90 -7.46 6.09
N PHE A 36 9.54 -6.31 5.53
CA PHE A 36 8.15 -5.85 5.50
C PHE A 36 7.24 -6.83 4.76
N LEU A 37 7.64 -7.31 3.58
CA LEU A 37 6.84 -8.25 2.79
C LEU A 37 6.66 -9.61 3.47
N MET A 38 7.55 -10.01 4.38
CA MET A 38 7.42 -11.23 5.18
C MET A 38 6.39 -11.11 6.32
N THR A 39 5.88 -9.92 6.61
CA THR A 39 4.86 -9.69 7.66
C THR A 39 3.41 -9.63 7.13
N LEU A 40 3.24 -9.68 5.80
CA LEU A 40 1.95 -9.66 5.12
C LEU A 40 1.38 -11.08 4.96
#